data_AF-A0A7X8DI59-F1
#
_entry.id   AF-A0A7X8DI59-F1
#
_cell.length_a   1.000
_cell.length_b   1.000
_cell.length_c   1.000
_cell.angle_alpha   90.00
_cell.angle_beta   90.00
_cell.angle_gamma   90.00
#
_symmetry.space_group_name_H-M   'P 1'
#
loop_
_entity.id
_entity.type
_entity.pdbx_description
1 polymer ?
#
loop_
_entity_poly.entity_id
_entity_poly.type
_entity_poly.pdbx_seq_one_letter_code
_entity_poly.pdbx_strand_id
1 'polypeptide(L)' 'MKIRLILGKDIKAAYENRTMDSNIDLKDGINAESIQRVPEELFRILGKTLSFIENINHMEGSEDEDK' A
#
# COMPACT_ATOMS: atom_id res chain seq x y z
N MET A 1 30.86 22.57 13.55
CA MET A 1 29.38 22.48 13.35
C MET A 1 28.80 23.89 13.34
N LYS A 2 27.93 24.23 12.38
CA LYS A 2 27.25 25.54 12.36
C LYS A 2 25.93 25.41 13.12
N ILE A 3 25.77 26.20 14.18
CA ILE A 3 24.52 26.30 14.94
C ILE A 3 23.59 27.25 14.16
N ARG A 4 22.34 26.83 13.93
CA ARG A 4 21.30 27.67 13.36
C ARG A 4 20.28 27.97 14.45
N LEU A 5 19.96 29.25 14.63
CA LEU A 5 18.88 29.68 15.52
C LEU A 5 17.57 29.59 14.73
N ILE A 6 16.60 28.86 15.28
CA ILE A 6 15.27 28.67 14.70
C ILE A 6 14.25 29.29 15.67
N LEU A 7 13.23 29.95 15.12
CA LEU A 7 12.18 30.52 15.95
C LEU A 7 11.31 29.38 16.52
N GLY A 8 10.97 29.47 17.81
CA GLY A 8 10.18 28.44 18.49
C GLY A 8 8.82 28.16 17.83
N LYS A 9 8.25 29.14 17.13
CA LYS A 9 7.03 28.99 16.33
C LYS A 9 7.17 27.97 15.19
N ASP A 10 8.34 27.88 14.59
CA ASP A 10 8.60 26.97 13.46
C ASP A 10 8.79 25.53 13.97
N ILE A 11 9.38 25.38 15.16
CA ILE A 11 9.45 24.10 15.87
C ILE A 11 8.03 23.66 16.23
N LYS A 12 7.25 24.55 16.87
CA LYS A 12 5.87 24.25 17.27
C LYS A 12 5.02 23.84 16.06
N ALA A 13 5.10 24.54 14.93
CA ALA A 13 4.37 24.19 13.71
C ALA A 13 4.80 22.85 13.07
N ALA A 14 6.04 22.40 13.29
CA ALA A 14 6.52 21.12 12.79
C ALA A 14 6.08 19.94 13.66
N TYR A 15 5.89 20.17 14.96
CA TYR A 15 5.50 19.14 15.95
C TYR A 15 4.03 19.19 16.34
N GLU A 16 3.31 20.27 16.05
CA GLU A 16 1.86 20.27 16.08
C GLU A 16 1.38 19.36 14.96
N ASN A 17 0.89 18.18 15.34
CA ASN A 17 0.13 17.32 14.46
C ASN A 17 -0.97 18.18 13.84
N ARG A 18 -0.80 18.54 12.57
CA ARG A 18 -1.92 19.02 11.78
C ARG A 18 -2.94 17.90 11.89
N THR A 19 -4.04 18.17 12.57
CA THR A 19 -5.29 17.48 12.30
C THR A 19 -5.58 17.83 10.85
N MET A 20 -4.96 17.12 9.92
CA MET A 20 -5.50 17.00 8.59
C MET A 20 -6.88 16.45 8.87
N ASP A 21 -7.90 17.28 8.68
CA ASP A 21 -9.25 16.81 8.46
C ASP A 21 -9.10 15.77 7.36
N SER A 22 -9.06 14.50 7.75
CA SER A 22 -8.90 13.37 6.85
C SER A 22 -10.22 13.09 6.13
N ASN A 23 -10.95 14.15 5.80
CA ASN A 23 -11.87 14.13 4.67
C ASN A 23 -11.00 14.21 3.42
N ILE A 24 -10.33 13.08 3.13
CA ILE A 24 -9.97 12.77 1.76
C ILE A 24 -11.32 12.62 1.06
N ASP A 25 -11.80 13.70 0.45
CA ASP A 25 -13.01 13.66 -0.36
C ASP A 25 -12.68 12.86 -1.62
N LEU A 26 -12.78 11.54 -1.49
CA LEU A 26 -12.57 10.55 -2.55
C LEU A 26 -13.54 10.75 -3.73
N LYS A 27 -14.50 11.67 -3.62
CA LYS A 27 -15.46 11.95 -4.69
C LYS A 27 -14.89 12.84 -5.80
N ASP A 28 -13.91 13.70 -5.51
CA ASP A 28 -13.39 14.65 -6.50
C ASP A 28 -12.18 14.14 -7.31
N GLY A 29 -11.57 13.02 -6.90
CA GLY A 29 -10.32 12.51 -7.49
C GLY A 29 -10.44 11.19 -8.26
N ILE A 30 -11.59 10.51 -8.22
CA ILE A 30 -11.76 9.23 -8.89
C ILE A 30 -12.37 9.47 -10.28
N ASN A 31 -11.52 9.90 -11.22
CA ASN A 31 -11.84 9.84 -12.64
C ASN A 31 -12.24 8.40 -13.00
N ALA A 32 -13.34 8.18 -13.71
CA ALA A 32 -13.80 6.84 -14.12
C ALA A 32 -12.70 6.03 -14.86
N GLU A 33 -11.73 6.73 -15.44
CA GLU A 33 -10.55 6.18 -16.10
C GLU A 33 -9.54 5.52 -15.12
N SER A 34 -9.44 5.99 -13.87
CA SER A 34 -8.62 5.36 -12.83
C SER A 34 -9.30 4.12 -12.23
N ILE A 35 -10.64 4.09 -12.17
CA ILE A 35 -11.39 2.90 -11.76
C ILE A 35 -11.22 1.77 -12.78
N GLN A 36 -11.03 2.03 -14.08
CA GLN A 36 -10.87 0.94 -15.06
C GLN A 36 -9.54 0.18 -14.95
N ARG A 37 -8.47 0.82 -14.46
CA ARG A 37 -7.15 0.17 -14.29
C ARG A 37 -7.04 -0.66 -13.01
N VAL A 38 -7.79 -0.31 -11.98
CA VAL A 38 -7.78 -0.99 -10.67
C VAL A 38 -8.22 -2.46 -10.77
N PRO A 39 -9.27 -2.83 -11.52
CA PRO A 39 -9.67 -4.21 -11.74
C PRO A 39 -8.56 -5.05 -12.35
N GLU A 40 -7.88 -4.57 -13.39
CA GLU A 40 -6.85 -5.34 -14.09
C GLU A 40 -5.66 -5.66 -13.18
N GLU A 41 -5.20 -4.67 -12.42
CA GLU A 41 -4.11 -4.86 -11.46
C GLU A 41 -4.51 -5.81 -10.32
N LEU A 42 -5.72 -5.66 -9.79
CA LEU A 42 -6.26 -6.57 -8.76
C LEU A 42 -6.39 -8.00 -9.27
N PHE A 43 -6.91 -8.21 -10.47
CA PHE A 43 -7.01 -9.55 -11.07
C PHE A 43 -5.63 -10.16 -11.31
N ARG A 44 -4.62 -9.38 -11.72
CA ARG A 44 -3.24 -9.86 -11.86
C ARG A 44 -2.62 -10.26 -10.52
N ILE A 45 -2.87 -9.51 -9.45
CA ILE A 45 -2.42 -9.85 -8.09
C ILE A 45 -3.10 -11.13 -7.62
N LEU A 46 -4.43 -11.22 -7.74
CA LEU A 46 -5.20 -12.40 -7.35
C LEU A 46 -4.74 -13.65 -8.10
N GLY A 47 -4.54 -13.55 -9.42
CA GLY A 47 -4.03 -14.66 -10.23
C GLY A 47 -2.66 -15.14 -9.77
N LYS A 48 -1.71 -14.23 -9.51
CA LYS A 48 -0.38 -14.60 -8.98
C LYS A 48 -0.46 -15.28 -7.62
N THR A 49 -1.31 -14.78 -6.72
CA THR A 49 -1.47 -15.36 -5.39
C THR A 49 -2.05 -16.77 -5.46
N LEU A 50 -3.05 -16.99 -6.31
CA LEU A 50 -3.62 -18.33 -6.52
C LEU A 50 -2.60 -19.30 -7.12
N SER A 51 -1.83 -18.88 -8.14
CA SER A 51 -0.77 -19.72 -8.72
C SER A 51 0.36 -20.01 -7.72
N PHE A 52 0.68 -19.06 -6.84
CA PHE A 52 1.65 -19.30 -5.77
C PHE A 52 1.16 -20.36 -4.79
N ILE A 53 -0.10 -20.25 -4.33
CA ILE A 53 -0.73 -21.24 -3.44
C ILE A 53 -0.76 -22.62 -4.11
N GLU A 54 -1.18 -22.68 -5.37
CA GLU A 54 -1.22 -23.92 -6.15
C GLU A 54 0.18 -24.56 -6.29
N ASN A 55 1.22 -23.76 -6.57
CA ASN A 55 2.59 -24.24 -6.66
C ASN A 55 3.11 -24.79 -5.32
N ILE A 56 2.81 -24.13 -4.20
CA ILE A 56 3.17 -24.63 -2.86
C ILE A 56 2.43 -25.94 -2.56
N ASN A 57 1.12 -26.00 -2.81
CA ASN A 57 0.32 -27.21 -2.58
C ASN A 57 0.77 -28.38 -3.47
N HIS A 58 1.18 -28.12 -4.71
CA HIS A 58 1.74 -29.16 -5.60
C HIS A 58 3.10 -29.64 -5.14
N MET A 59 3.94 -28.76 -4.58
CA MET A 59 5.22 -29.17 -3.97
C MET A 59 4.97 -30.04 -2.73
N GLU A 60 4.06 -29.64 -1.85
CA GLU A 60 3.72 -30.37 -0.62
C GLU A 60 3.11 -31.75 -0.92
N GLY A 61 2.26 -31.87 -1.95
CA GLY A 61 1.69 -33.16 -2.39
C GLY A 61 2.67 -34.09 -3.11
N SER A 62 3.85 -33.61 -3.51
CA SER A 62 4.87 -34.41 -4.21
C SER A 62 6.00 -34.94 -3.32
N GLU A 63 6.11 -34.45 -2.07
CA GLU A 63 7.13 -34.89 -1.11
C GLU A 63 6.71 -36.11 -0.28
N ASP A 64 5.45 -36.56 -0.39
CA ASP A 64 4.89 -37.68 0.39
C ASP A 64 4.79 -39.03 -0.37
N GLU A 65 5.34 -39.15 -1.59
CA GLU A 65 5.34 -40.43 -2.35
C GLU A 65 6.66 -41.24 -2.28
N ASP A 66 7.67 -40.78 -1.52
CA ASP A 66 8.98 -41.49 -1.39
C ASP A 66 9.28 -41.98 0.05
N LYS A 67 8.32 -42.64 0.70
CA LYS A 67 8.56 -43.46 1.91
C LYS A 67 7.80 -44.79 1.93
#